data_AF-A0A5C5T8L3-F1
#
_entry.id   AF-A0A5C5T8L3-F1
#
_cell.length_a   1.000
_cell.length_b   1.000
_cell.length_c   1.000
_cell.angle_alpha   90.00
_cell.angle_beta   90.00
_cell.angle_gamma   90.00
#
_symmetry.space_group_name_H-M   'P 1'
#
loop_
_entity.id
_entity.type
_entity.pdbx_description
1 polymer ?
#
loop_
_entity_poly.entity_id
_entity_poly.type
_entity_poly.pdbx_seq_one_letter_code
_entity_poly.pdbx_strand_id
1 'polypeptide(L)'
;MSDNNQLTRLQAQLSAANANPSNMTAFNDVVAVYLGVQNKAHYPKMFDSNGSKMKDESGRDKRSQNLDGYTHTFSAVGESIIVKVVLPKSYNLELMTVYKVSGLGYKISSANMIFIEKNGMISKF
;
A
#
# COMPACT_ATOMS: atom_id res chain seq x y z
N MET A 1 -13.85 37.80 -6.02
CA MET A 1 -14.15 36.48 -6.62
C MET A 1 -13.02 35.50 -6.28
N SER A 2 -12.90 35.07 -5.02
CA SER A 2 -11.76 34.24 -4.57
C SER A 2 -12.16 32.92 -3.87
N ASP A 3 -13.44 32.75 -3.49
CA ASP A 3 -13.89 31.61 -2.69
C ASP A 3 -14.09 30.33 -3.52
N ASN A 4 -14.41 30.45 -4.81
CA ASN A 4 -14.66 29.30 -5.69
C ASN A 4 -13.43 28.41 -5.91
N ASN A 5 -12.21 28.95 -5.79
CA ASN A 5 -10.97 28.20 -6.00
C ASN A 5 -10.63 27.30 -4.80
N GLN A 6 -10.95 27.74 -3.58
CA GLN A 6 -10.75 26.92 -2.39
C GLN A 6 -11.75 25.76 -2.33
N LEU A 7 -13.03 26.01 -2.65
CA LEU A 7 -14.07 24.98 -2.69
C LEU A 7 -13.78 23.91 -3.75
N THR A 8 -13.35 24.30 -4.96
CA THR A 8 -12.95 23.32 -5.99
C THR A 8 -11.72 22.53 -5.59
N ARG A 9 -10.74 23.15 -4.92
CA ARG A 9 -9.58 22.43 -4.38
C ARG A 9 -9.96 21.46 -3.27
N LEU A 10 -10.87 21.84 -2.36
CA LEU A 10 -11.40 20.93 -1.33
C LEU A 10 -12.21 19.79 -1.95
N GLN A 11 -13.07 20.07 -2.93
CA GLN A 11 -13.82 19.04 -3.64
C GLN A 11 -12.89 18.11 -4.42
N ALA A 12 -11.87 18.62 -5.11
CA ALA A 12 -10.88 17.78 -5.78
C ALA A 12 -10.08 16.91 -4.78
N GLN A 13 -9.74 17.44 -3.61
CA GLN A 13 -9.10 16.67 -2.54
C GLN A 13 -10.02 15.60 -1.95
N LEU A 14 -11.28 15.92 -1.70
CA LEU A 14 -12.29 14.99 -1.20
C LEU A 14 -12.64 13.93 -2.25
N SER A 15 -12.73 14.30 -3.54
CA SER A 15 -12.95 13.38 -4.64
C SER A 15 -11.72 12.52 -4.93
N ALA A 16 -10.50 13.01 -4.72
CA ALA A 16 -9.28 12.19 -4.76
C ALA A 16 -9.17 11.24 -3.55
N ALA A 17 -9.64 11.67 -2.37
CA ALA A 17 -9.74 10.82 -1.18
C ALA A 17 -10.84 9.76 -1.30
N ASN A 18 -11.94 10.08 -2.01
CA ASN A 18 -13.08 9.19 -2.27
C ASN A 18 -13.05 8.53 -3.66
N ALA A 19 -11.98 8.73 -4.44
CA ALA A 19 -11.77 8.05 -5.71
C ALA A 19 -11.45 6.59 -5.38
N ASN A 20 -12.49 5.79 -5.15
CA ASN A 20 -12.47 4.38 -4.82
C ASN A 20 -11.35 3.65 -5.57
N PRO A 21 -10.23 3.35 -4.91
CA PRO A 21 -9.31 2.38 -5.46
C PRO A 21 -9.85 1.03 -5.00
N SER A 22 -10.73 0.43 -5.78
CA SER A 22 -10.95 -1.03 -5.80
C SER A 22 -10.98 -1.79 -4.45
N ASN A 23 -12.13 -1.95 -3.76
CA ASN A 23 -12.29 -2.92 -2.64
C ASN A 23 -11.21 -2.92 -1.52
N MET A 24 -10.42 -1.85 -1.37
CA MET A 24 -9.33 -1.80 -0.38
C MET A 24 -9.88 -1.59 1.03
N THR A 25 -9.34 -2.33 1.97
CA THR A 25 -9.62 -2.20 3.40
C THR A 25 -8.63 -1.22 4.03
N ALA A 26 -9.12 -0.35 4.91
CA ALA A 26 -8.26 0.49 5.74
C ALA A 26 -7.69 -0.32 6.91
N PHE A 27 -6.37 -0.34 7.03
CA PHE A 27 -5.64 -0.94 8.14
C PHE A 27 -5.08 0.18 9.01
N ASN A 28 -5.50 0.21 10.27
CA ASN A 28 -5.07 1.20 11.26
C ASN A 28 -4.19 0.51 12.30
N ASP A 29 -2.93 0.90 12.35
CA ASP A 29 -1.92 0.51 13.35
C ASP A 29 -1.79 -1.00 13.56
N VAL A 30 -1.64 -1.75 12.47
CA VAL A 30 -1.30 -3.17 12.52
C VAL A 30 0.06 -3.31 13.20
N VAL A 31 0.07 -3.94 14.37
CA VAL A 31 1.29 -4.15 15.17
C VAL A 31 2.10 -5.29 14.57
N ALA A 32 3.30 -5.00 14.10
CA ALA A 32 4.14 -5.97 13.40
C ALA A 32 5.63 -5.79 13.74
N VAL A 33 6.38 -6.89 13.75
CA VAL A 33 7.82 -6.91 14.00
C VAL A 33 8.59 -6.99 12.70
N TYR A 34 9.68 -6.22 12.60
CA TYR A 34 10.61 -6.32 11.48
C TYR A 34 11.66 -7.41 11.74
N LEU A 35 11.75 -8.38 10.82
CA LEU A 35 12.65 -9.54 10.96
C LEU A 35 13.79 -9.55 9.93
N GLY A 36 14.20 -8.39 9.43
CA GLY A 36 15.38 -8.28 8.55
C GLY A 36 15.15 -8.67 7.09
N VAL A 37 13.88 -8.76 6.65
CA VAL A 37 13.57 -9.05 5.25
C VAL A 37 13.99 -7.87 4.37
N GLN A 38 14.81 -8.12 3.35
CA GLN A 38 15.19 -7.11 2.38
C GLN A 38 13.96 -6.55 1.66
N ASN A 39 13.90 -5.23 1.51
CA ASN A 39 12.82 -4.59 0.76
C ASN A 39 12.98 -4.83 -0.75
N LYS A 40 11.86 -4.70 -1.46
CA LYS A 40 11.79 -4.93 -2.90
C LYS A 40 11.14 -3.74 -3.59
N ALA A 41 11.68 -3.33 -4.74
CA ALA A 41 11.06 -2.34 -5.60
C ALA A 41 9.60 -2.72 -5.90
N HIS A 42 8.68 -1.77 -5.68
CA HIS A 42 7.28 -1.93 -6.03
C HIS A 42 7.01 -1.31 -7.40
N TYR A 43 6.27 -2.06 -8.21
CA TYR A 43 5.82 -1.63 -9.53
C TYR A 43 4.31 -1.80 -9.59
N PRO A 44 3.55 -0.70 -9.75
CA PRO A 44 2.10 -0.74 -9.70
C PRO A 44 1.55 -1.53 -10.89
N LYS A 45 0.38 -2.13 -10.73
CA LYS A 45 -0.31 -2.79 -11.84
C LYS A 45 -0.79 -1.75 -12.85
N MET A 46 -0.63 -2.02 -14.14
CA MET A 46 -1.24 -1.21 -15.17
C MET A 46 -2.70 -1.61 -15.37
N PHE A 47 -3.56 -0.61 -15.54
CA PHE A 47 -4.96 -0.77 -15.90
C PHE A 47 -5.15 -0.25 -17.32
N ASP A 48 -6.04 -0.89 -18.09
CA ASP A 48 -6.45 -0.39 -19.40
C ASP A 48 -7.35 0.84 -19.25
N SER A 49 -7.68 1.47 -20.37
CA SER A 49 -8.54 2.64 -20.45
C SER A 49 -9.98 2.40 -19.95
N ASN A 50 -10.38 1.14 -19.71
CA ASN A 50 -11.67 0.77 -19.12
C ASN A 50 -11.57 0.43 -17.62
N GLY A 51 -10.40 0.60 -17.00
CA GLY A 51 -10.18 0.31 -15.58
C GLY A 51 -10.00 -1.18 -15.26
N SER A 52 -9.85 -2.04 -16.26
CA SER A 52 -9.53 -3.46 -16.08
C SER A 52 -8.03 -3.70 -16.03
N LYS A 53 -7.58 -4.70 -15.27
CA LYS A 53 -6.14 -5.03 -15.16
C LYS A 53 -5.62 -5.53 -16.51
N MET A 54 -4.64 -4.84 -17.09
CA MET A 54 -3.98 -5.33 -18.30
C MET A 54 -3.19 -6.58 -17.95
N LYS A 55 -3.37 -7.65 -18.74
CA LYS A 55 -2.57 -8.87 -18.62
C LYS A 55 -1.45 -8.87 -19.66
N ASP A 56 -0.30 -9.42 -19.29
CA ASP A 56 0.79 -9.74 -20.21
C ASP A 56 0.42 -10.96 -21.08
N GLU A 57 1.25 -11.27 -22.08
CA GLU A 57 1.09 -12.40 -22.98
C GLU A 57 1.12 -13.77 -22.26
N SER A 58 1.57 -13.80 -21.00
CA SER A 58 1.59 -14.96 -20.12
C SER A 58 0.40 -15.02 -19.15
N GLY A 59 -0.55 -14.09 -19.24
CA GLY A 59 -1.74 -14.03 -18.38
C GLY A 59 -1.55 -13.41 -16.99
N ARG A 60 -0.39 -12.80 -16.70
CA ARG A 60 -0.08 -12.10 -15.43
C ARG A 60 -0.39 -10.61 -15.53
N ASP A 61 -0.69 -9.97 -14.41
CA ASP A 61 -0.96 -8.53 -14.38
C ASP A 61 0.28 -7.74 -14.86
N LYS A 62 0.13 -6.99 -15.95
CA LYS A 62 1.16 -6.13 -16.52
C LYS A 62 1.51 -5.05 -15.50
N ARG A 63 2.80 -4.92 -15.16
CA ARG A 63 3.30 -3.94 -14.19
C ARG A 63 3.84 -2.70 -14.91
N SER A 64 3.63 -1.54 -14.31
CA SER A 64 4.22 -0.28 -14.78
C SER A 64 5.74 -0.37 -14.74
N GLN A 65 6.42 0.31 -15.68
CA GLN A 65 7.87 0.48 -15.60
C GLN A 65 8.28 1.52 -14.55
N ASN A 66 7.32 2.31 -14.05
CA ASN A 66 7.59 3.35 -13.06
C ASN A 66 7.59 2.76 -11.65
N LEU A 67 8.71 2.91 -10.95
CA LEU A 67 8.85 2.64 -9.53
C LEU A 67 7.99 3.62 -8.73
N ASP A 68 7.06 3.13 -7.92
CA ASP A 68 6.20 3.96 -7.05
C ASP A 68 6.51 3.79 -5.56
N GLY A 69 7.41 2.87 -5.20
CA GLY A 69 7.87 2.68 -3.84
C GLY A 69 8.64 1.39 -3.62
N TYR A 70 8.77 1.01 -2.36
CA TYR A 70 9.45 -0.19 -1.91
C TYR A 70 8.54 -0.96 -0.95
N THR A 71 8.36 -2.25 -1.23
CA THR A 71 7.64 -3.17 -0.37
C THR A 71 8.54 -3.60 0.79
N HIS A 72 8.11 -3.29 2.01
CA HIS A 72 8.72 -3.73 3.26
C HIS A 72 7.87 -4.86 3.85
N THR A 73 8.51 -5.84 4.48
CA THR A 73 7.84 -7.04 5.01
C THR A 73 8.08 -7.15 6.51
N PHE A 74 7.00 -7.39 7.24
CA PHE A 74 6.92 -7.57 8.69
C PHE A 74 6.12 -8.83 9.01
N SER A 75 6.18 -9.27 10.25
CA SER A 75 5.31 -10.32 10.80
C SER A 75 4.37 -9.71 11.83
N ALA A 76 3.06 -9.94 11.69
CA ALA A 76 2.08 -9.46 12.66
C ALA A 76 2.37 -10.04 14.05
N VAL A 77 2.20 -9.23 15.09
CA VAL A 77 2.35 -9.70 16.48
C VAL A 77 1.09 -10.45 16.90
N GLY A 78 1.25 -11.63 17.50
CA GLY A 78 0.14 -12.46 17.99
C GLY A 78 -0.57 -13.29 16.92
N GLU A 79 -0.29 -13.05 15.64
CA GLU A 79 -0.87 -13.78 14.52
C GLU A 79 0.23 -14.26 13.57
N SER A 80 0.08 -15.44 12.97
CA SER A 80 1.00 -15.93 11.93
C SER A 80 0.70 -15.31 10.56
N ILE A 81 0.61 -13.97 10.52
CA ILE A 81 0.26 -13.20 9.31
C ILE A 81 1.47 -12.37 8.85
N ILE A 82 1.74 -12.43 7.55
CA ILE A 82 2.74 -11.60 6.90
C ILE A 82 2.13 -10.24 6.61
N VAL A 83 2.78 -9.16 7.02
CA VAL A 83 2.37 -7.78 6.70
C VAL A 83 3.34 -7.21 5.69
N LYS A 84 2.86 -6.85 4.50
CA LYS A 84 3.62 -6.16 3.47
C LYS A 84 3.07 -4.77 3.28
N VAL A 85 3.94 -3.77 3.25
CA VAL A 85 3.56 -2.36 3.05
C VAL A 85 4.44 -1.73 1.99
N VAL A 86 3.82 -1.03 1.04
CA VAL A 86 4.52 -0.20 0.06
C VAL A 86 4.77 1.18 0.68
N LEU A 87 6.04 1.56 0.76
CA LEU A 87 6.50 2.85 1.27
C LEU A 87 7.19 3.64 0.14
N PRO A 88 7.12 4.99 0.12
CA PRO A 88 7.61 5.79 -1.01
C PRO A 88 9.13 5.71 -1.22
N LYS A 89 9.88 5.25 -0.21
CA LYS A 89 11.32 5.04 -0.25
C LYS A 89 11.70 3.82 0.58
N SER A 90 12.94 3.38 0.43
CA SER A 90 13.55 2.42 1.35
C SER A 90 13.70 3.05 2.74
N TYR A 91 13.17 2.41 3.78
CA TYR A 91 13.37 2.80 5.16
C TYR A 91 14.37 1.86 5.83
N ASN A 92 15.30 2.41 6.61
CA ASN A 92 16.20 1.62 7.42
C ASN A 92 15.45 1.18 8.69
N LEU A 93 15.02 -0.09 8.72
CA LEU A 93 14.25 -0.66 9.82
C LEU A 93 15.17 -1.39 10.79
N GLU A 94 14.87 -1.30 12.08
CA GLU A 94 15.64 -1.95 13.13
C GLU A 94 15.15 -3.39 13.32
N LEU A 95 16.10 -4.32 13.36
CA LEU A 95 15.83 -5.74 13.53
C LEU A 95 15.17 -6.02 14.89
N MET A 96 14.16 -6.89 14.92
CA MET A 96 13.38 -7.25 16.11
C MET A 96 12.60 -6.08 16.73
N THR A 97 12.48 -4.94 16.04
CA THR A 97 11.69 -3.80 16.52
C THR A 97 10.24 -3.91 16.09
N VAL A 98 9.33 -3.53 17.00
CA VAL A 98 7.89 -3.49 16.77
C VAL A 98 7.49 -2.14 16.17
N TYR A 99 6.66 -2.21 15.14
CA TYR A 99 6.13 -1.06 14.41
C TYR A 99 4.61 -1.12 14.34
N LYS A 100 3.99 0.05 14.26
CA LYS A 100 2.61 0.23 13.82
C LYS A 100 2.64 0.46 12.31
N VAL A 101 1.89 -0.36 11.56
CA VAL A 101 1.81 -0.31 10.10
C VAL A 101 0.39 0.03 9.68
N SER A 102 0.24 1.07 8.86
CA SER A 102 -1.07 1.62 8.48
C SER A 102 -1.17 1.90 6.98
N GLY A 103 -2.39 1.94 6.45
CA GLY A 103 -2.67 2.32 5.06
C GLY A 103 -3.86 1.59 4.46
N LEU A 104 -4.02 1.69 3.15
CA LEU A 104 -5.07 1.01 2.38
C LEU A 104 -4.51 -0.23 1.70
N GLY A 105 -5.19 -1.36 1.86
CA GLY A 105 -4.67 -2.65 1.42
C GLY A 105 -5.71 -3.74 1.25
N TYR A 106 -5.23 -4.98 1.21
CA TYR A 106 -6.06 -6.18 1.12
C TYR A 106 -5.62 -7.20 2.17
N LYS A 107 -6.60 -7.87 2.79
CA LYS A 107 -6.36 -9.12 3.51
C LYS A 107 -6.47 -10.28 2.51
N ILE A 108 -5.38 -10.99 2.30
CA ILE A 108 -5.26 -12.12 1.38
C ILE A 108 -5.25 -13.39 2.23
N SER A 109 -6.45 -13.89 2.56
CA SER A 109 -6.62 -15.03 3.48
C SER A 109 -5.91 -16.30 3.01
N SER A 110 -5.88 -16.57 1.70
CA SER A 110 -5.21 -17.75 1.13
C SER A 110 -3.69 -17.79 1.34
N ALA A 111 -3.08 -16.64 1.65
CA ALA A 111 -1.64 -16.50 1.86
C ALA A 111 -1.28 -16.05 3.29
N ASN A 112 -2.26 -15.98 4.22
CA ASN A 112 -2.10 -15.39 5.54
C ASN A 112 -1.34 -14.05 5.48
N MET A 113 -1.81 -13.13 4.63
CA MET A 113 -1.08 -11.91 4.31
C MET A 113 -1.98 -10.68 4.36
N ILE A 114 -1.47 -9.59 4.91
CA ILE A 114 -1.98 -8.25 4.72
C ILE A 114 -1.04 -7.54 3.75
N PHE A 115 -1.59 -7.00 2.66
CA PHE A 115 -0.83 -6.21 1.69
C PHE A 115 -1.37 -4.79 1.63
N ILE A 116 -0.65 -3.86 2.25
CA ILE A 116 -0.91 -2.42 2.25
C ILE A 116 -0.21 -1.81 1.03
N GLU A 117 -1.00 -1.42 0.04
CA GLU A 117 -0.49 -0.97 -1.26
C GLU A 117 -0.51 0.56 -1.37
N LYS A 118 -1.47 1.24 -0.74
CA LYS A 118 -1.62 2.70 -0.86
C LYS A 118 -1.53 3.39 0.49
N ASN A 119 -0.96 4.59 0.49
CA ASN A 119 -0.82 5.46 1.66
C ASN A 119 -0.17 4.73 2.85
N GLY A 120 0.82 3.89 2.56
CA GLY A 120 1.53 3.11 3.57
C GLY A 120 2.29 4.01 4.54
N MET A 121 2.11 3.76 5.84
CA MET A 121 2.79 4.46 6.91
C MET A 121 3.35 3.46 7.91
N ILE A 122 4.48 3.81 8.50
CA ILE A 122 5.10 3.07 9.59
C ILE A 122 5.53 4.03 10.70
N SER A 123 5.37 3.61 11.95
CA SER A 123 5.94 4.28 13.11
C SER A 123 6.42 3.24 14.11
N LYS A 124 7.47 3.54 14.89
CA LYS A 124 7.86 2.66 15.99
C LYS A 124 6.72 2.61 17.01
N PHE A 125 6.45 1.42 17.56
CA PHE A 125 5.33 1.21 18.48
C PHE A 125 5.49 2.01 19.78
#